data_AF-A0A924B1G9-F1
#
_entry.id   AF-A0A924B1G9-F1
#
_cell.length_a   1.000
_cell.length_b   1.000
_cell.length_c   1.000
_cell.angle_alpha   90.00
_cell.angle_beta   90.00
_cell.angle_gamma   90.00
#
_symmetry.space_group_name_H-M   'P 1'
#
loop_
_entity.id
_entity.type
_entity.pdbx_description
1 polymer ?
#
loop_
_entity_poly.entity_id
_entity_poly.type
_entity_poly.pdbx_seq_one_letter_code
_entity_poly.pdbx_strand_id
1 'polypeptide(L)'
;MLLLKTDYIEVSLIGKTEASEKKYLKNNNLIKTITTSKNRKSEVHKKSNLSIIEIYCLLSKNSSITLSGDIKIQSGHYGEYPNGMGTYVYVRSSQCPDDKYSVLRIDKNNHIESQLDCQYANFEDILKTIDTPVWPIVKKEIIDGEYNFALLGPSQFLTYCPPTGFQLTRRGHFIFDKGMLRNDLGCFLWNNGDELNAHGPVVLANTKDSINASGCFINAKQCIAQLDFTDSVVQKIRFRDSNNIEIDFYGDLKNNTTRSVVQSDAVEQLDTYRRGPTGILNWDYVESLQFPIKCE
;
A
#
# COMPACT_ATOMS: atom_id res chain seq x y z
N MET A 1 42.86 13.88 12.83
CA MET A 1 41.62 14.62 13.16
C MET A 1 41.49 15.74 12.13
N LEU A 2 40.82 15.45 11.01
CA LEU A 2 40.69 16.32 9.85
C LEU A 2 39.25 16.84 9.80
N LEU A 3 39.08 18.12 10.11
CA LEU A 3 37.84 18.86 9.97
C LEU A 3 37.75 19.37 8.52
N LEU A 4 36.89 18.75 7.72
CA LEU A 4 36.50 19.30 6.42
C LEU A 4 35.21 20.10 6.61
N LYS A 5 35.35 21.42 6.51
CA LYS A 5 34.26 22.36 6.24
C LYS A 5 33.82 22.16 4.80
N THR A 6 32.52 22.05 4.56
CA THR A 6 31.92 22.19 3.23
C THR A 6 30.91 23.31 3.28
N ASP A 7 31.19 24.35 2.50
CA ASP A 7 30.36 25.53 2.30
C ASP A 7 29.09 25.16 1.51
N TYR A 8 27.94 25.62 2.01
CA TYR A 8 26.64 25.54 1.33
C TYR A 8 26.59 26.55 0.18
N ILE A 9 26.29 26.09 -1.03
CA ILE A 9 25.91 26.95 -2.16
C ILE A 9 24.38 26.95 -2.25
N GLU A 10 23.80 28.12 -1.98
CA GLU A 10 22.38 28.41 -2.12
C GLU A 10 22.12 28.86 -3.58
N VAL A 11 21.41 28.05 -4.37
CA VAL A 11 20.96 28.44 -5.71
C VAL A 11 19.48 28.78 -5.65
N SER A 12 19.20 30.08 -5.58
CA SER A 12 17.87 30.65 -5.86
C SER A 12 17.59 30.60 -7.37
N LEU A 13 16.48 29.97 -7.76
CA LEU A 13 15.87 30.18 -9.06
C LEU A 13 14.42 30.64 -8.87
N ILE A 14 14.26 31.97 -8.95
CA ILE A 14 13.01 32.66 -9.17
C ILE A 14 12.73 32.60 -10.68
N GLY A 15 11.55 32.09 -11.06
CA GLY A 15 11.10 32.11 -12.46
C GLY A 15 9.63 31.76 -12.58
N LYS A 16 8.76 32.76 -12.48
CA LYS A 16 7.35 32.68 -12.89
C LYS A 16 7.28 32.54 -14.41
N THR A 17 6.38 31.70 -14.92
CA THR A 17 5.51 32.04 -16.07
C THR A 17 4.32 31.09 -16.15
N GLU A 18 3.13 31.68 -16.10
CA GLU A 18 1.85 31.10 -16.50
C GLU A 18 1.76 31.00 -18.05
N ALA A 19 0.76 30.24 -18.49
CA ALA A 19 0.14 30.21 -19.82
C ALA A 19 0.77 29.31 -20.91
N SER A 20 0.18 28.12 -21.09
CA SER A 20 -0.26 27.66 -22.42
C SER A 20 -1.17 26.42 -22.33
N GLU A 21 -2.44 26.64 -22.04
CA GLU A 21 -3.53 25.76 -22.50
C GLU A 21 -3.81 25.99 -23.99
N LYS A 22 -4.33 24.96 -24.67
CA LYS A 22 -4.87 24.92 -26.04
C LYS A 22 -3.88 24.65 -27.18
N LYS A 23 -3.75 23.36 -27.52
CA LYS A 23 -3.98 22.80 -28.87
C LYS A 23 -3.46 21.37 -28.87
N TYR A 24 -4.32 20.37 -28.90
CA TYR A 24 -4.11 19.14 -29.69
C TYR A 24 -5.45 18.41 -29.80
N LEU A 25 -6.21 18.81 -30.82
CA LEU A 25 -7.40 18.12 -31.31
C LEU A 25 -7.28 18.15 -32.83
N LYS A 26 -6.81 17.04 -33.42
CA LYS A 26 -7.28 16.52 -34.72
C LYS A 26 -6.48 15.30 -35.17
N ASN A 27 -7.26 14.26 -35.47
CA ASN A 27 -7.05 13.21 -36.47
C ASN A 27 -5.99 12.13 -36.20
N ASN A 28 -6.46 10.91 -35.91
CA ASN A 28 -6.56 9.94 -37.00
C ASN A 28 -7.63 8.86 -36.73
N ASN A 29 -8.37 8.60 -37.79
CA ASN A 29 -9.47 7.63 -37.90
C ASN A 29 -8.96 6.19 -37.98
N LEU A 30 -9.92 5.29 -37.76
CA LEU A 30 -10.12 4.04 -38.51
C LEU A 30 -9.50 2.75 -37.93
N ILE A 31 -10.20 2.13 -36.97
CA ILE A 31 -10.50 0.69 -37.03
C ILE A 31 -11.96 0.49 -36.61
N LYS A 32 -12.84 0.29 -37.60
CA LYS A 32 -14.20 -0.23 -37.41
C LYS A 32 -14.09 -1.75 -37.34
N THR A 33 -14.17 -2.31 -36.14
CA THR A 33 -14.51 -3.73 -35.97
C THR A 33 -15.95 -3.82 -35.51
N ILE A 34 -16.78 -4.40 -36.37
CA ILE A 34 -18.18 -4.72 -36.10
C ILE A 34 -18.22 -5.78 -35.01
N THR A 35 -18.80 -5.45 -33.86
CA THR A 35 -19.20 -6.46 -32.87
C THR A 35 -20.67 -6.24 -32.55
N THR A 36 -21.51 -7.02 -33.23
CA THR A 36 -22.90 -7.27 -32.83
C THR A 36 -22.88 -8.10 -31.55
N SER A 37 -22.92 -7.45 -30.38
CA SER A 37 -23.26 -8.12 -29.13
C SER A 37 -24.57 -7.58 -28.58
N LYS A 38 -25.53 -8.49 -28.48
CA LYS A 38 -26.86 -8.38 -27.86
C LYS A 38 -26.92 -7.38 -26.71
N ASN A 39 -27.98 -6.57 -26.73
CA ASN A 39 -28.52 -5.83 -25.58
C ASN A 39 -28.54 -6.69 -24.32
N ARG A 40 -27.48 -6.61 -23.49
CA ARG A 40 -27.59 -6.82 -22.06
C ARG A 40 -27.96 -5.46 -21.48
N LYS A 41 -29.15 -5.38 -20.90
CA LYS A 41 -29.45 -4.34 -19.91
C LYS A 41 -28.31 -4.38 -18.89
N SER A 42 -27.43 -3.40 -18.92
CA SER A 42 -26.51 -3.14 -17.84
C SER A 42 -27.40 -2.77 -16.65
N GLU A 43 -27.60 -3.70 -15.72
CA GLU A 43 -27.94 -3.31 -14.36
C GLU A 43 -26.87 -2.32 -13.94
N VAL A 44 -27.27 -1.06 -13.78
CA VAL A 44 -26.45 -0.04 -13.13
C VAL A 44 -26.21 -0.58 -11.73
N HIS A 45 -25.07 -1.24 -11.52
CA HIS A 45 -24.64 -1.69 -10.20
C HIS A 45 -24.63 -0.45 -9.32
N LYS A 46 -25.67 -0.35 -8.48
CA LYS A 46 -25.86 0.73 -7.53
C LYS A 46 -24.68 0.65 -6.56
N LYS A 47 -23.71 1.55 -6.74
CA LYS A 47 -22.54 1.66 -5.87
C LYS A 47 -23.07 1.96 -4.46
N SER A 48 -22.89 1.05 -3.50
CA SER A 48 -23.28 1.26 -2.11
C SER A 48 -22.29 2.25 -1.49
N ASN A 49 -22.47 3.54 -1.75
CA ASN A 49 -21.71 4.59 -1.08
C ASN A 49 -22.41 4.92 0.24
N LEU A 50 -22.22 4.11 1.28
CA LEU A 50 -22.61 4.51 2.62
C LEU A 50 -21.78 5.73 3.04
N SER A 51 -22.44 6.81 3.43
CA SER A 51 -21.80 7.95 4.08
C SER A 51 -21.23 7.53 5.44
N ILE A 52 -20.27 8.30 5.95
CA ILE A 52 -19.67 8.06 7.26
C ILE A 52 -20.74 8.06 8.38
N ILE A 53 -21.77 8.90 8.28
CA ILE A 53 -22.88 8.94 9.25
C ILE A 53 -23.72 7.65 9.16
N GLU A 54 -24.06 7.20 7.96
CA GLU A 54 -24.80 5.94 7.78
C GLU A 54 -24.00 4.74 8.30
N ILE A 55 -22.68 4.73 8.09
CA ILE A 55 -21.78 3.72 8.65
C ILE A 55 -21.84 3.77 10.17
N TYR A 56 -21.63 4.94 10.78
CA TYR A 56 -21.71 5.09 12.24
C TYR A 56 -23.05 4.55 12.78
N CYS A 57 -24.15 4.90 12.13
CA CYS A 57 -25.48 4.47 12.54
C CYS A 57 -25.70 2.97 12.39
N LEU A 58 -25.22 2.36 11.31
CA LEU A 58 -25.22 0.91 11.13
C LEU A 58 -24.44 0.23 12.25
N LEU A 59 -23.23 0.71 12.54
CA LEU A 59 -22.37 0.15 13.58
C LEU A 59 -23.00 0.26 14.97
N SER A 60 -23.56 1.43 15.30
CA SER A 60 -24.19 1.67 16.62
C SER A 60 -25.39 0.75 16.90
N LYS A 61 -26.07 0.26 15.85
CA LYS A 61 -27.25 -0.62 15.97
C LYS A 61 -26.87 -2.10 15.89
N ASN A 62 -25.89 -2.44 15.04
CA ASN A 62 -25.69 -3.82 14.59
C ASN A 62 -24.27 -4.39 14.82
N SER A 63 -23.32 -3.59 15.31
CA SER A 63 -21.94 -4.05 15.57
C SER A 63 -21.70 -4.31 17.06
N SER A 64 -20.76 -5.20 17.35
CA SER A 64 -20.22 -5.35 18.72
C SER A 64 -19.09 -4.36 19.04
N ILE A 65 -18.64 -3.58 18.05
CA ILE A 65 -17.54 -2.63 18.23
C ILE A 65 -17.99 -1.50 19.13
N THR A 66 -17.20 -1.23 20.16
CA THR A 66 -17.54 -0.16 21.08
C THR A 66 -17.21 1.21 20.47
N LEU A 67 -18.23 2.04 20.32
CA LEU A 67 -18.16 3.39 19.78
C LEU A 67 -18.29 4.40 20.93
N SER A 68 -17.17 4.81 21.53
CA SER A 68 -17.18 5.86 22.54
C SER A 68 -15.97 6.79 22.45
N GLY A 69 -16.11 7.97 23.07
CA GLY A 69 -15.08 9.01 23.06
C GLY A 69 -14.88 9.64 21.69
N ASP A 70 -13.63 9.92 21.36
CA ASP A 70 -13.20 10.38 20.05
C ASP A 70 -13.33 9.25 19.03
N ILE A 71 -14.22 9.41 18.04
CA ILE A 71 -14.50 8.38 17.05
C ILE A 71 -14.13 8.89 15.67
N LYS A 72 -13.26 8.15 14.99
CA LYS A 72 -12.80 8.41 13.63
C LYS A 72 -13.18 7.22 12.77
N ILE A 73 -13.84 7.48 11.65
CA ILE A 73 -14.27 6.43 10.71
C ILE A 73 -13.71 6.75 9.33
N GLN A 74 -13.12 5.74 8.71
CA GLN A 74 -12.70 5.78 7.32
C GLN A 74 -13.29 4.58 6.60
N SER A 75 -13.76 4.78 5.37
CA SER A 75 -14.26 3.70 4.54
C SER A 75 -13.59 3.67 3.17
N GLY A 76 -13.69 2.51 2.53
CA GLY A 76 -13.29 2.24 1.15
C GLY A 76 -14.18 1.17 0.55
N HIS A 77 -14.04 0.90 -0.75
CA HIS A 77 -14.85 -0.12 -1.43
C HIS A 77 -13.96 -1.28 -1.84
N TYR A 78 -14.53 -2.48 -1.80
CA TYR A 78 -13.92 -3.67 -2.39
C TYR A 78 -14.83 -4.28 -3.43
N GLY A 79 -14.23 -4.95 -4.41
CA GLY A 79 -14.94 -5.71 -5.42
C GLY A 79 -14.49 -7.16 -5.35
N GLU A 80 -15.08 -7.94 -4.46
CA GLU A 80 -14.78 -9.37 -4.36
C GLU A 80 -15.90 -10.21 -4.97
N TYR A 81 -15.50 -11.15 -5.82
CA TYR A 81 -16.34 -12.26 -6.24
C TYR A 81 -16.29 -13.33 -5.13
N PRO A 82 -17.41 -13.95 -4.70
CA PRO A 82 -18.74 -13.91 -5.32
C PRO A 82 -19.71 -12.86 -4.74
N ASN A 83 -19.35 -12.15 -3.67
CA ASN A 83 -20.30 -11.35 -2.89
C ASN A 83 -20.68 -10.00 -3.53
N GLY A 84 -19.90 -9.53 -4.49
CA GLY A 84 -20.10 -8.26 -5.18
C GLY A 84 -19.35 -7.10 -4.53
N MET A 85 -19.68 -5.87 -4.92
CA MET A 85 -19.04 -4.69 -4.33
C MET A 85 -19.50 -4.48 -2.88
N GLY A 86 -18.57 -4.38 -1.94
CA GLY A 86 -18.85 -4.06 -0.54
C GLY A 86 -18.05 -2.86 -0.05
N THR A 87 -18.17 -2.57 1.25
CA THR A 87 -17.48 -1.47 1.94
C THR A 87 -16.58 -2.02 3.03
N TYR A 88 -15.28 -1.70 2.98
CA TYR A 88 -14.39 -1.86 4.13
C TYR A 88 -14.50 -0.64 5.02
N VAL A 89 -14.61 -0.85 6.33
CA VAL A 89 -14.69 0.22 7.32
C VAL A 89 -13.59 0.03 8.35
N TYR A 90 -12.91 1.13 8.65
CA TYR A 90 -11.92 1.23 9.71
C TYR A 90 -12.44 2.21 10.75
N VAL A 91 -12.41 1.81 12.01
CA VAL A 91 -12.93 2.60 13.12
C VAL A 91 -11.86 2.72 14.20
N ARG A 92 -11.45 3.95 14.50
CA ARG A 92 -10.67 4.26 15.70
C ARG A 92 -11.60 4.91 16.71
N SER A 93 -11.60 4.39 17.93
CA SER A 93 -12.28 4.99 19.08
C SER A 93 -11.27 5.22 20.20
N SER A 94 -11.58 6.09 21.17
CA SER A 94 -10.72 6.31 22.34
C SER A 94 -10.53 5.08 23.24
N GLN A 95 -11.29 4.01 23.01
CA GLN A 95 -11.15 2.75 23.73
C GLN A 95 -10.21 1.76 23.05
N CYS A 96 -9.83 2.01 21.79
CA CYS A 96 -8.79 1.25 21.15
C CYS A 96 -7.42 1.64 21.73
N PRO A 97 -6.50 0.69 21.92
CA PRO A 97 -5.08 1.01 22.09
C PRO A 97 -4.59 1.94 20.97
N ASP A 98 -3.59 2.79 21.26
CA ASP A 98 -3.16 3.87 20.37
C ASP A 98 -2.72 3.41 18.97
N ASP A 99 -2.30 2.15 18.85
CA ASP A 99 -1.83 1.49 17.64
C ASP A 99 -2.88 0.64 16.92
N LYS A 100 -4.11 0.57 17.44
CA LYS A 100 -5.17 -0.31 16.91
C LYS A 100 -6.39 0.45 16.41
N TYR A 101 -7.16 -0.26 15.60
CA TYR A 101 -8.46 0.16 15.10
C TYR A 101 -9.27 -1.08 14.76
N SER A 102 -10.58 -0.94 14.81
CA SER A 102 -11.49 -1.99 14.42
C SER A 102 -11.65 -2.01 12.91
N VAL A 103 -11.84 -3.20 12.34
CA VAL A 103 -12.02 -3.41 10.90
C VAL A 103 -13.36 -4.09 10.69
N LEU A 104 -14.13 -3.64 9.71
CA LEU A 104 -15.36 -4.32 9.29
C LEU A 104 -15.46 -4.46 7.78
N ARG A 105 -16.20 -5.48 7.37
CA ARG A 105 -16.72 -5.65 6.01
C ARG A 105 -18.22 -5.50 6.02
N ILE A 106 -18.73 -4.65 5.14
CA ILE A 106 -20.15 -4.43 4.94
C ILE A 106 -20.49 -4.85 3.50
N ASP A 107 -21.46 -5.75 3.33
CA ASP A 107 -21.91 -6.18 2.00
C ASP A 107 -22.66 -5.06 1.26
N LYS A 108 -22.98 -5.29 -0.02
CA LYS A 108 -23.78 -4.37 -0.85
C LYS A 108 -25.20 -4.07 -0.31
N ASN A 109 -25.69 -4.89 0.61
CA ASN A 109 -27.01 -4.77 1.22
C ASN A 109 -26.92 -4.10 2.61
N ASN A 110 -25.75 -3.58 2.99
CA ASN A 110 -25.46 -2.95 4.27
C ASN A 110 -25.49 -3.91 5.48
N HIS A 111 -25.25 -5.21 5.27
CA HIS A 111 -25.03 -6.17 6.35
C HIS A 111 -23.55 -6.25 6.70
N ILE A 112 -23.24 -6.32 8.00
CA ILE A 112 -21.88 -6.56 8.47
C ILE A 112 -21.53 -8.03 8.22
N GLU A 113 -20.66 -8.30 7.24
CA GLU A 113 -20.19 -9.66 6.91
C GLU A 113 -19.17 -10.15 7.94
N SER A 114 -18.26 -9.27 8.34
CA SER A 114 -17.24 -9.55 9.34
C SER A 114 -16.90 -8.29 10.12
N GLN A 115 -16.45 -8.50 11.35
CA GLN A 115 -15.97 -7.43 12.21
C GLN A 115 -14.84 -7.94 13.10
N LEU A 116 -13.86 -7.09 13.31
CA LEU A 116 -12.73 -7.31 14.17
C LEU A 116 -12.62 -6.09 15.10
N ASP A 117 -12.84 -6.30 16.39
CA ASP A 117 -12.82 -5.23 17.39
C ASP A 117 -11.39 -5.01 17.93
N CYS A 118 -10.91 -3.77 17.88
CA CYS A 118 -9.60 -3.36 18.35
C CYS A 118 -9.29 -3.72 19.81
N GLN A 119 -10.31 -3.88 20.66
CA GLN A 119 -10.12 -4.22 22.07
C GLN A 119 -9.67 -5.66 22.26
N TYR A 120 -10.11 -6.55 21.37
CA TYR A 120 -9.87 -8.00 21.48
C TYR A 120 -8.92 -8.52 20.41
N ALA A 121 -8.83 -7.85 19.28
CA ALA A 121 -7.95 -8.22 18.18
C ALA A 121 -6.49 -7.98 18.55
N ASN A 122 -5.64 -8.95 18.23
CA ASN A 122 -4.21 -8.67 18.18
C ASN A 122 -3.89 -7.89 16.88
N PHE A 123 -2.72 -7.27 16.82
CA PHE A 123 -2.33 -6.46 15.67
C PHE A 123 -2.18 -7.29 14.38
N GLU A 124 -1.74 -8.53 14.51
CA GLU A 124 -1.58 -9.46 13.39
C GLU A 124 -2.94 -9.83 12.76
N ASP A 125 -3.98 -10.04 13.57
CA ASP A 125 -5.34 -10.28 13.09
C ASP A 125 -5.86 -9.08 12.29
N ILE A 126 -5.57 -7.86 12.78
CA ILE A 126 -5.95 -6.62 12.09
C ILE A 126 -5.29 -6.58 10.72
N LEU A 127 -3.98 -6.79 10.66
CA LEU A 127 -3.24 -6.77 9.40
C LEU A 127 -3.69 -7.82 8.40
N LYS A 128 -3.97 -9.04 8.85
CA LYS A 128 -4.47 -10.13 7.98
C LYS A 128 -5.88 -9.89 7.46
N THR A 129 -6.65 -9.00 8.09
CA THR A 129 -8.02 -8.65 7.68
C THR A 129 -8.05 -7.43 6.76
N ILE A 130 -6.99 -6.63 6.73
CA ILE A 130 -6.86 -5.52 5.79
C ILE A 130 -6.58 -6.12 4.41
N ASP A 131 -7.55 -6.06 3.51
CA ASP A 131 -7.22 -6.11 2.09
C ASP A 131 -6.31 -4.92 1.81
N THR A 132 -5.04 -5.19 1.48
CA THR A 132 -4.07 -4.17 1.09
C THR A 132 -4.69 -3.38 -0.08
N PRO A 133 -5.12 -2.13 0.13
CA PRO A 133 -5.77 -1.36 -0.92
C PRO A 133 -4.74 -1.09 -2.01
N VAL A 134 -5.15 -1.20 -3.27
CA VAL A 134 -4.28 -0.83 -4.39
C VAL A 134 -4.13 0.70 -4.39
N TRP A 135 -2.94 1.20 -4.05
CA TRP A 135 -2.63 2.62 -4.17
C TRP A 135 -2.62 3.05 -5.64
N PRO A 136 -2.94 4.32 -5.94
CA PRO A 136 -2.69 4.87 -7.26
C PRO A 136 -1.22 4.69 -7.63
N ILE A 137 -0.96 4.06 -8.77
CA ILE A 137 0.38 3.87 -9.30
C ILE A 137 0.68 5.02 -10.25
N VAL A 138 1.82 5.68 -10.03
CA VAL A 138 2.31 6.75 -10.90
C VAL A 138 3.62 6.33 -11.54
N LYS A 139 3.68 6.48 -12.86
CA LYS A 139 4.92 6.27 -13.61
C LYS A 139 5.96 7.31 -13.22
N LYS A 140 7.20 6.87 -13.13
CA LYS A 140 8.36 7.70 -12.84
C LYS A 140 9.26 7.74 -14.06
N GLU A 141 9.97 8.86 -14.22
CA GLU A 141 11.02 8.95 -15.21
C GLU A 141 12.18 8.03 -14.81
N ILE A 142 12.86 7.48 -15.81
CA ILE A 142 13.99 6.59 -15.61
C ILE A 142 15.23 7.45 -15.36
N ILE A 143 15.76 7.39 -14.14
CA ILE A 143 16.97 8.10 -13.71
C ILE A 143 18.04 7.05 -13.43
N ASP A 144 19.26 7.27 -13.93
CA ASP A 144 20.37 6.31 -13.74
C ASP A 144 20.68 6.12 -12.25
N GLY A 145 20.69 4.86 -11.80
CA GLY A 145 20.87 4.51 -10.40
C GLY A 145 19.61 4.63 -9.53
N GLU A 146 18.48 5.06 -10.07
CA GLU A 146 17.19 5.00 -9.37
C GLU A 146 16.34 3.82 -9.87
N TYR A 147 15.71 3.15 -8.92
CA TYR A 147 14.86 2.00 -9.13
C TYR A 147 13.49 2.28 -8.50
N ASN A 148 12.49 2.41 -9.37
CA ASN A 148 11.12 2.72 -8.99
C ASN A 148 10.24 1.50 -9.24
N PHE A 149 9.64 0.95 -8.19
CA PHE A 149 8.77 -0.21 -8.25
C PHE A 149 7.37 0.07 -7.68
N ALA A 150 6.36 -0.57 -8.24
CA ALA A 150 5.02 -0.63 -7.67
C ALA A 150 4.55 -2.09 -7.65
N LEU A 151 3.70 -2.43 -6.68
CA LEU A 151 3.16 -3.78 -6.52
C LEU A 151 1.67 -3.81 -6.84
N LEU A 152 1.31 -4.65 -7.80
CA LEU A 152 -0.08 -4.97 -8.12
C LEU A 152 -0.46 -6.27 -7.41
N GLY A 153 -1.05 -6.13 -6.22
CA GLY A 153 -1.43 -7.24 -5.35
C GLY A 153 -1.19 -6.91 -3.88
N PRO A 154 -1.42 -7.88 -2.98
CA PRO A 154 -1.47 -7.64 -1.55
C PRO A 154 -0.10 -7.59 -0.86
N SER A 155 0.94 -8.16 -1.49
CA SER A 155 2.28 -8.26 -0.90
C SER A 155 2.97 -6.90 -0.70
N GLN A 156 4.02 -6.91 0.12
CA GLN A 156 4.87 -5.76 0.42
C GLN A 156 6.33 -6.11 0.11
N PHE A 157 7.16 -5.10 -0.18
CA PHE A 157 8.59 -5.29 -0.32
C PHE A 157 9.19 -5.66 1.04
N LEU A 158 10.03 -6.70 1.04
CA LEU A 158 10.86 -7.03 2.19
C LEU A 158 12.14 -6.19 2.14
N THR A 159 12.40 -5.46 3.23
CA THR A 159 13.60 -4.66 3.40
C THR A 159 14.30 -5.00 4.71
N TYR A 160 15.61 -4.74 4.77
CA TYR A 160 16.40 -4.86 6.00
C TYR A 160 16.94 -3.49 6.41
N CYS A 161 16.58 -3.04 7.61
CA CYS A 161 16.92 -1.73 8.16
C CYS A 161 17.79 -1.90 9.41
N PRO A 162 19.13 -1.74 9.36
CA PRO A 162 19.95 -1.78 10.55
C PRO A 162 19.72 -0.53 11.45
N PRO A 163 19.67 -0.67 12.79
CA PRO A 163 19.76 -1.91 13.58
C PRO A 163 18.39 -2.58 13.82
N THR A 164 17.32 -2.02 13.27
CA THR A 164 15.92 -2.37 13.54
C THR A 164 15.52 -3.78 13.09
N GLY A 165 16.10 -4.29 12.00
CA GLY A 165 15.83 -5.62 11.46
C GLY A 165 15.00 -5.60 10.17
N PHE A 166 14.24 -6.67 9.93
CA PHE A 166 13.42 -6.80 8.72
C PHE A 166 12.11 -6.01 8.83
N GLN A 167 11.75 -5.39 7.72
CA GLN A 167 10.55 -4.57 7.62
C GLN A 167 9.81 -4.82 6.31
N LEU A 168 8.49 -4.64 6.36
CA LEU A 168 7.62 -4.63 5.19
C LEU A 168 7.23 -3.20 4.82
N THR A 169 7.28 -2.91 3.52
CA THR A 169 6.95 -1.59 2.99
C THR A 169 6.39 -1.65 1.59
N ARG A 170 5.50 -0.72 1.25
CA ARG A 170 5.08 -0.46 -0.14
C ARG A 170 5.89 0.65 -0.79
N ARG A 171 6.84 1.27 -0.07
CA ARG A 171 7.79 2.25 -0.65
C ARG A 171 8.64 1.56 -1.70
N GLY A 172 8.38 1.91 -2.95
CA GLY A 172 9.05 1.32 -4.09
C GLY A 172 10.18 2.13 -4.69
N HIS A 173 10.56 3.26 -4.06
CA HIS A 173 11.72 4.04 -4.51
C HIS A 173 12.98 3.54 -3.83
N PHE A 174 13.95 3.14 -4.64
CA PHE A 174 15.27 2.67 -4.21
C PHE A 174 16.36 3.32 -5.03
N ILE A 175 17.51 3.54 -4.40
CA ILE A 175 18.70 4.14 -4.99
C ILE A 175 19.83 3.10 -4.93
N PHE A 176 20.55 2.98 -6.04
CA PHE A 176 21.78 2.21 -6.12
C PHE A 176 22.90 2.91 -5.33
N ASP A 177 23.42 2.23 -4.32
CA ASP A 177 24.59 2.65 -3.54
C ASP A 177 25.53 1.46 -3.34
N LYS A 178 26.76 1.57 -3.86
CA LYS A 178 27.84 0.58 -3.71
C LYS A 178 27.40 -0.86 -4.01
N GLY A 179 26.67 -1.04 -5.11
CA GLY A 179 26.21 -2.35 -5.55
C GLY A 179 24.92 -2.84 -4.90
N MET A 180 24.29 -2.09 -4.00
CA MET A 180 23.05 -2.47 -3.32
C MET A 180 21.94 -1.45 -3.57
N LEU A 181 20.69 -1.88 -3.42
CA LEU A 181 19.53 -0.99 -3.51
C LEU A 181 19.04 -0.59 -2.12
N ARG A 182 18.90 0.72 -1.86
CA ARG A 182 18.43 1.28 -0.59
C ARG A 182 17.27 2.24 -0.78
N ASN A 183 16.30 2.21 0.12
CA ASN A 183 15.26 3.23 0.13
C ASN A 183 15.75 4.54 0.80
N ASP A 184 14.89 5.54 0.82
CA ASP A 184 15.12 6.86 1.44
C ASP A 184 15.38 6.81 2.95
N LEU A 185 15.01 5.70 3.61
CA LEU A 185 15.27 5.43 5.02
C LEU A 185 16.59 4.70 5.27
N GLY A 186 17.35 4.40 4.21
CA GLY A 186 18.61 3.66 4.30
C GLY A 186 18.45 2.14 4.44
N CYS A 187 17.25 1.61 4.28
CA CYS A 187 16.98 0.18 4.34
C CYS A 187 17.29 -0.50 3.01
N PHE A 188 17.86 -1.70 3.08
CA PHE A 188 18.23 -2.49 1.91
C PHE A 188 17.04 -3.25 1.34
N LEU A 189 16.83 -3.20 0.03
CA LEU A 189 15.89 -4.08 -0.66
C LEU A 189 16.40 -5.52 -0.61
N TRP A 190 15.58 -6.44 -0.12
CA TRP A 190 15.98 -7.82 0.06
C TRP A 190 15.76 -8.65 -1.20
N ASN A 191 16.69 -9.57 -1.47
CA ASN A 191 16.54 -10.59 -2.48
C ASN A 191 15.71 -11.74 -1.91
N ASN A 192 14.79 -12.24 -2.72
CA ASN A 192 13.97 -13.38 -2.38
C ASN A 192 14.80 -14.67 -2.23
N GLY A 193 16.01 -14.69 -2.80
CA GLY A 193 16.89 -15.84 -2.78
C GLY A 193 16.49 -16.90 -3.81
N ASP A 194 17.49 -17.69 -4.17
CA ASP A 194 17.40 -18.98 -4.83
C ASP A 194 18.38 -19.95 -4.14
N GLU A 195 18.32 -21.24 -4.44
CA GLU A 195 19.20 -22.26 -3.80
C GLU A 195 20.71 -21.98 -3.96
N LEU A 196 21.08 -21.06 -4.88
CA LEU A 196 22.46 -20.72 -5.21
C LEU A 196 22.95 -19.42 -4.54
N ASN A 197 22.06 -18.52 -4.11
CA ASN A 197 22.41 -17.28 -3.42
C ASN A 197 21.74 -17.20 -2.04
N ALA A 198 22.58 -17.14 -1.01
CA ALA A 198 22.13 -16.92 0.36
C ALA A 198 21.26 -15.65 0.46
N HIS A 199 20.14 -15.75 1.19
CA HIS A 199 19.24 -14.63 1.45
C HIS A 199 20.03 -13.39 1.91
N GLY A 200 19.94 -12.31 1.13
CA GLY A 200 20.74 -11.10 1.31
C GLY A 200 20.10 -9.90 0.62
N PRO A 201 20.69 -8.70 0.72
CA PRO A 201 20.30 -7.56 -0.10
C PRO A 201 20.38 -7.89 -1.59
N VAL A 202 19.56 -7.22 -2.41
CA VAL A 202 19.76 -7.21 -3.86
C VAL A 202 21.13 -6.60 -4.17
N VAL A 203 21.97 -7.36 -4.88
CA VAL A 203 23.30 -6.90 -5.31
C VAL A 203 23.37 -6.76 -6.83
N LEU A 204 23.65 -5.56 -7.32
CA LEU A 204 23.80 -5.25 -8.74
C LEU A 204 25.25 -4.88 -9.07
N ALA A 205 25.71 -5.28 -10.26
CA ALA A 205 27.08 -4.98 -10.70
C ALA A 205 27.29 -3.49 -11.06
N ASN A 206 26.22 -2.79 -11.44
CA ASN A 206 26.22 -1.38 -11.80
C ASN A 206 24.80 -0.79 -11.66
N THR A 207 24.63 0.48 -12.02
CA THR A 207 23.36 1.23 -11.92
C THR A 207 22.28 0.81 -12.92
N LYS A 208 22.55 -0.18 -13.77
CA LYS A 208 21.69 -0.58 -14.89
C LYS A 208 21.41 -2.07 -14.85
N ASP A 209 20.21 -2.40 -14.42
CA ASP A 209 19.66 -3.74 -14.59
C ASP A 209 18.14 -3.65 -14.71
N SER A 210 17.58 -4.23 -15.76
CA SER A 210 16.14 -4.23 -15.98
C SER A 210 15.51 -5.37 -15.21
N ILE A 211 14.24 -5.20 -14.82
CA ILE A 211 13.46 -6.20 -14.11
C ILE A 211 12.42 -6.83 -15.05
N ASN A 212 12.16 -8.13 -14.90
CA ASN A 212 11.06 -8.79 -15.59
C ASN A 212 9.74 -8.63 -14.82
N ALA A 213 8.62 -9.05 -15.42
CA ALA A 213 7.29 -8.98 -14.81
C ALA A 213 7.16 -9.79 -13.51
N SER A 214 8.04 -10.77 -13.29
CA SER A 214 8.10 -11.57 -12.06
C SER A 214 8.88 -10.88 -10.94
N GLY A 215 9.40 -9.67 -11.17
CA GLY A 215 10.18 -8.95 -10.18
C GLY A 215 11.62 -9.42 -10.07
N CYS A 216 12.20 -10.00 -11.13
CA CYS A 216 13.58 -10.47 -11.14
C CYS A 216 14.46 -9.64 -12.07
N PHE A 217 15.63 -9.25 -11.57
CA PHE A 217 16.67 -8.56 -12.31
C PHE A 217 17.26 -9.49 -13.38
N ILE A 218 17.35 -8.98 -14.61
CA ILE A 218 17.71 -9.78 -15.78
C ILE A 218 19.18 -10.18 -15.74
N ASN A 219 20.09 -9.28 -15.36
CA ASN A 219 21.53 -9.55 -15.36
C ASN A 219 21.98 -10.15 -14.03
N ALA A 220 21.55 -9.57 -12.91
CA ALA A 220 21.93 -10.02 -11.57
C ALA A 220 21.27 -11.34 -11.16
N LYS A 221 20.23 -11.79 -11.88
CA LYS A 221 19.47 -13.02 -11.60
C LYS A 221 18.89 -13.11 -10.18
N GLN A 222 18.66 -11.97 -9.55
CA GLN A 222 18.07 -11.86 -8.21
C GLN A 222 16.63 -11.35 -8.32
N CYS A 223 15.75 -11.86 -7.46
CA CYS A 223 14.35 -11.49 -7.45
C CYS A 223 14.02 -10.66 -6.22
N ILE A 224 13.19 -9.64 -6.37
CA ILE A 224 12.75 -8.82 -5.24
C ILE A 224 11.96 -9.70 -4.27
N ALA A 225 12.38 -9.72 -3.00
CA ALA A 225 11.63 -10.36 -1.93
C ALA A 225 10.33 -9.61 -1.67
N GLN A 226 9.24 -10.36 -1.63
CA GLN A 226 7.92 -9.86 -1.32
C GLN A 226 7.27 -10.78 -0.31
N LEU A 227 6.50 -10.21 0.62
CA LEU A 227 5.73 -10.95 1.60
C LEU A 227 4.36 -10.33 1.80
N ASP A 228 3.37 -11.18 1.97
CA ASP A 228 2.07 -10.82 2.51
C ASP A 228 1.97 -11.22 3.99
N PHE A 229 1.16 -10.51 4.79
CA PHE A 229 0.99 -10.82 6.20
C PHE A 229 0.36 -12.20 6.46
N THR A 230 -0.30 -12.78 5.45
CA THR A 230 -0.90 -14.11 5.52
C THR A 230 0.05 -15.23 5.09
N ASP A 231 1.25 -14.89 4.58
CA ASP A 231 2.23 -15.89 4.16
C ASP A 231 2.69 -16.75 5.35
N SER A 232 2.74 -18.06 5.15
CA SER A 232 3.07 -19.03 6.21
C SER A 232 4.49 -18.90 6.77
N VAL A 233 5.38 -18.24 6.03
CA VAL A 233 6.75 -17.94 6.48
C VAL A 233 6.81 -16.80 7.48
N VAL A 234 5.79 -15.92 7.53
CA VAL A 234 5.72 -14.82 8.50
C VAL A 234 5.35 -15.40 9.88
N GLN A 235 6.25 -15.23 10.84
CA GLN A 235 6.12 -15.81 12.20
C GLN A 235 5.62 -14.79 13.21
N LYS A 236 6.04 -13.54 13.05
CA LYS A 236 5.69 -12.47 13.99
C LYS A 236 5.65 -11.15 13.26
N ILE A 237 4.65 -10.35 13.60
CA ILE A 237 4.49 -9.00 13.09
C ILE A 237 4.48 -8.03 14.26
N ARG A 238 5.23 -6.93 14.15
CA ARG A 238 5.27 -5.89 15.19
C ARG A 238 5.06 -4.53 14.55
N PHE A 239 4.05 -3.82 15.02
CA PHE A 239 3.82 -2.45 14.63
C PHE A 239 4.87 -1.55 15.28
N ARG A 240 5.43 -0.62 14.49
CA ARG A 240 6.19 0.52 15.02
C ARG A 240 5.36 1.78 14.89
N ASP A 241 4.91 2.06 13.66
CA ASP A 241 4.12 3.23 13.31
C ASP A 241 3.42 3.01 11.95
N SER A 242 2.64 3.99 11.47
CA SER A 242 1.88 3.89 10.21
C SER A 242 2.73 3.59 8.98
N ASN A 243 4.06 3.74 9.07
CA ASN A 243 5.00 3.62 7.96
C ASN A 243 5.95 2.42 8.12
N ASN A 244 6.03 1.85 9.32
CA ASN A 244 7.00 0.80 9.64
C ASN A 244 6.32 -0.39 10.32
N ILE A 245 6.44 -1.56 9.69
CA ILE A 245 6.09 -2.85 10.29
C ILE A 245 7.34 -3.71 10.30
N GLU A 246 7.72 -4.17 11.48
CA GLU A 246 8.74 -5.18 11.63
C GLU A 246 8.17 -6.57 11.48
N ILE A 247 8.96 -7.45 10.89
CA ILE A 247 8.61 -8.85 10.80
C ILE A 247 9.76 -9.76 11.25
N ASP A 248 9.37 -10.88 11.85
CA ASP A 248 10.21 -12.08 11.87
C ASP A 248 9.61 -13.08 10.89
N PHE A 249 10.44 -13.69 10.07
CA PHE A 249 10.03 -14.75 9.16
C PHE A 249 11.03 -15.92 9.22
N TYR A 250 10.54 -17.10 8.90
CA TYR A 250 11.35 -18.32 8.85
C TYR A 250 10.89 -19.19 7.69
N GLY A 251 11.86 -19.69 6.92
CA GLY A 251 11.62 -20.59 5.79
C GLY A 251 12.05 -20.01 4.45
N ASP A 252 11.76 -20.77 3.40
CA ASP A 252 12.12 -20.43 2.02
C ASP A 252 11.14 -19.39 1.44
N LEU A 253 11.67 -18.19 1.19
CA LEU A 253 10.93 -17.10 0.57
C LEU A 253 10.54 -17.38 -0.89
N LYS A 254 11.12 -18.38 -1.57
CA LYS A 254 10.87 -18.64 -3.00
C LYS A 254 9.52 -19.27 -3.26
N ASN A 255 9.17 -20.29 -2.49
CA ASN A 255 8.07 -21.19 -2.80
C ASN A 255 6.80 -20.92 -1.97
N ASN A 256 6.93 -20.19 -0.86
CA ASN A 256 5.88 -20.04 0.15
C ASN A 256 5.45 -18.59 0.38
N THR A 257 5.62 -17.73 -0.64
CA THR A 257 5.33 -16.30 -0.53
C THR A 257 4.35 -15.84 -1.60
N THR A 258 3.45 -14.95 -1.20
CA THR A 258 2.52 -14.30 -2.09
C THR A 258 3.28 -13.34 -3.02
N ARG A 259 3.02 -13.46 -4.33
CA ARG A 259 3.67 -12.65 -5.37
C ARG A 259 2.71 -11.66 -5.97
N SER A 260 2.93 -10.38 -5.70
CA SER A 260 2.34 -9.32 -6.51
C SER A 260 3.11 -9.15 -7.80
N VAL A 261 2.43 -8.67 -8.83
CA VAL A 261 3.11 -8.27 -10.07
C VAL A 261 3.92 -7.01 -9.79
N VAL A 262 5.22 -7.04 -10.12
CA VAL A 262 6.09 -5.88 -9.98
C VAL A 262 6.02 -5.05 -11.26
N GLN A 263 5.61 -3.80 -11.11
CA GLN A 263 5.67 -2.81 -12.18
C GLN A 263 6.94 -1.98 -12.03
N SER A 264 7.80 -1.99 -13.05
CA SER A 264 8.97 -1.12 -13.12
C SER A 264 8.60 0.31 -13.49
N ASP A 265 9.51 1.23 -13.19
CA ASP A 265 9.45 2.64 -13.57
C ASP A 265 8.16 3.31 -13.08
N ALA A 266 7.71 2.88 -11.91
CA ALA A 266 6.50 3.35 -11.28
C ALA A 266 6.63 3.26 -9.76
N VAL A 267 5.90 4.10 -9.04
CA VAL A 267 5.75 3.98 -7.59
C VAL A 267 4.30 4.12 -7.21
N GLU A 268 3.95 3.53 -6.09
CA GLU A 268 2.69 3.80 -5.44
C GLU A 268 2.71 5.19 -4.81
N GLN A 269 1.61 5.94 -4.98
CA GLN A 269 1.41 7.19 -4.27
C GLN A 269 1.01 6.91 -2.84
N LEU A 270 2.00 6.65 -1.99
CA LEU A 270 1.79 6.37 -0.57
C LEU A 270 1.42 7.64 0.19
N ASP A 271 1.88 8.81 -0.28
CA ASP A 271 1.64 10.14 0.31
C ASP A 271 0.20 10.64 0.13
N THR A 272 -0.76 9.74 -0.10
CA THR A 272 -2.14 10.11 0.17
C THR A 272 -2.20 10.52 1.64
N TYR A 273 -2.70 11.71 1.92
CA TYR A 273 -2.83 12.31 3.25
C TYR A 273 -3.53 11.44 4.32
N ARG A 274 -3.97 10.22 3.99
CA ARG A 274 -4.72 9.32 4.87
C ARG A 274 -3.99 8.02 5.22
N ARG A 275 -2.95 7.58 4.51
CA ARG A 275 -2.32 6.24 4.71
C ARG A 275 -0.80 6.30 4.66
N GLY A 276 -0.15 5.49 5.47
CA GLY A 276 1.30 5.29 5.40
C GLY A 276 1.70 4.15 4.43
N PRO A 277 3.00 3.95 4.17
CA PRO A 277 3.58 2.87 3.37
C PRO A 277 3.18 1.45 3.69
N THR A 278 2.59 1.21 4.85
CA THR A 278 2.17 -0.13 5.29
C THR A 278 0.73 -0.46 4.89
N GLY A 279 -0.03 0.53 4.40
CA GLY A 279 -1.49 0.41 4.22
C GLY A 279 -2.29 0.94 5.39
N ILE A 280 -1.65 1.11 6.55
CA ILE A 280 -2.27 1.55 7.78
C ILE A 280 -2.64 3.03 7.69
N LEU A 281 -3.85 3.35 8.16
CA LEU A 281 -4.36 4.71 8.17
C LEU A 281 -3.55 5.58 9.13
N ASN A 282 -3.16 6.76 8.65
CA ASN A 282 -2.68 7.81 9.54
C ASN A 282 -3.91 8.52 10.13
N TRP A 283 -4.22 8.18 11.38
CA TRP A 283 -5.41 8.66 12.08
C TRP A 283 -5.37 10.16 12.42
N ASP A 284 -4.21 10.81 12.36
CA ASP A 284 -4.09 12.25 12.61
C ASP A 284 -4.80 13.08 11.54
N TYR A 285 -4.99 12.51 10.35
CA TYR A 285 -5.67 13.15 9.22
C TYR A 285 -7.12 12.72 9.03
N VAL A 286 -7.64 11.84 9.88
CA VAL A 286 -9.05 11.45 9.86
C VAL A 286 -9.79 12.32 10.88
N GLU A 287 -10.74 13.10 10.39
CA GLU A 287 -11.57 13.94 11.25
C GLU A 287 -12.42 13.10 12.19
N SER A 288 -12.48 13.57 13.44
CA SER A 288 -13.35 13.02 14.46
C SER A 288 -14.80 13.37 14.20
N LEU A 289 -15.69 12.41 14.46
CA LEU A 289 -17.12 12.63 14.38
C LEU A 289 -17.56 13.65 15.44
N GLN A 290 -18.42 14.57 15.00
CA GLN A 290 -19.00 15.60 15.86
C GLN A 290 -20.31 15.08 16.44
N PHE A 291 -20.41 15.09 17.77
CA PHE A 291 -21.59 14.63 18.50
C PHE A 291 -22.51 15.80 18.91
N PRO A 292 -23.83 15.57 19.03
CA PRO A 292 -24.54 14.29 18.87
C PRO A 292 -24.84 13.93 17.41
N ILE A 293 -24.73 12.64 17.07
CA ILE A 293 -25.11 12.11 15.75
C ILE A 293 -26.53 11.55 15.83
N LYS A 294 -27.40 11.92 14.90
CA LYS A 294 -28.77 11.39 14.80
C LYS A 294 -28.81 10.23 13.81
N CYS A 295 -29.21 9.07 14.31
CA CYS A 295 -29.41 7.86 13.51
C CYS A 295 -30.89 7.61 13.33
N GLU A 296 -31.46 8.20 12.28
CA GLU A 296 -32.85 7.97 11.88
C GLU A 296 -33.10 6.49 11.50
#